data_AF-A0A7S0M8W7-F1
#
_entry.id   AF-A0A7S0M8W7-F1
#
_cell.length_a   1.000
_cell.length_b   1.000
_cell.length_c   1.000
_cell.angle_alpha   90.00
_cell.angle_beta   90.00
_cell.angle_gamma   90.00
#
_symmetry.space_group_name_H-M   'P 1'
#
loop_
_entity.id
_entity.type
_entity.pdbx_description
1 polymer ?
#
loop_
_entity_poly.entity_id
_entity_poly.type
_entity_poly.pdbx_seq_one_letter_code
_entity_poly.pdbx_strand_id
1 'polypeptide(L)'
;SPDPCAAPLLVSLFEIPAGEVPALYAREEEFFIVRAPVQSLDGGDAGTGLVCAASTDAEYLARRGRAAFDSLYAAHGLTTIWEWEGRILPCRAYLRHCVLAARKQGAEVAESFENNTWLWDRTTTVAQHLAADPSIMEELPPPELAARYSG
;
A
#
# COMPACT_ATOMS: atom_id res chain seq x y z
N SER A 1 2.89 7.88 14.94
CA SER A 1 4.29 8.35 14.95
C SER A 1 4.81 8.26 13.52
N PRO A 2 5.38 9.32 12.92
CA PRO A 2 5.99 9.21 11.61
C PRO A 2 7.13 8.18 11.66
N ASP A 3 7.22 7.33 10.64
CA ASP A 3 8.26 6.30 10.56
C ASP A 3 9.66 6.96 10.53
N PRO A 4 10.64 6.48 11.32
CA PRO A 4 11.98 7.06 11.43
C PRO A 4 12.85 6.86 10.18
N CYS A 5 12.31 6.29 9.11
CA CYS A 5 13.06 6.01 7.90
C CYS A 5 13.12 7.27 7.02
N ALA A 6 14.18 8.06 7.18
CA ALA A 6 14.52 9.18 6.30
C ALA A 6 14.99 8.73 4.89
N ALA A 7 14.81 7.45 4.55
CA ALA A 7 15.16 6.93 3.23
C ALA A 7 14.06 7.29 2.22
N PRO A 8 14.44 7.74 1.01
CA PRO A 8 13.46 8.01 -0.04
C PRO A 8 12.74 6.71 -0.45
N LEU A 9 11.42 6.80 -0.61
CA LEU A 9 10.60 5.71 -1.14
C LEU A 9 10.61 5.76 -2.67
N LEU A 10 11.01 4.67 -3.32
CA LEU A 10 10.83 4.53 -4.76
C LEU A 10 9.35 4.26 -5.06
N VAL A 11 8.77 5.08 -5.93
CA VAL A 11 7.36 5.01 -6.30
C VAL A 11 7.19 5.07 -7.82
N SER A 12 6.07 4.53 -8.31
CA SER A 12 5.61 4.79 -9.68
C SER A 12 4.63 5.96 -9.66
N LEU A 13 4.84 6.94 -10.54
CA LEU A 13 3.94 8.09 -10.69
C LEU A 13 2.93 7.82 -11.80
N PHE A 14 1.67 8.15 -11.55
CA PHE A 14 0.58 8.04 -12.52
C PHE A 14 -0.13 9.38 -12.67
N GLU A 15 -0.42 9.75 -13.91
CA GLU A 15 -1.26 10.91 -14.21
C GLU A 15 -2.73 10.50 -14.16
N ILE A 16 -3.53 11.30 -13.47
CA ILE A 16 -4.98 11.14 -13.40
C ILE A 16 -5.66 12.41 -13.93
N PRO A 17 -6.71 12.30 -14.75
CA PRO A 17 -7.50 13.46 -15.15
C PRO A 17 -8.06 14.18 -13.92
N ALA A 18 -8.01 15.52 -13.91
CA ALA A 18 -8.47 16.31 -12.77
C ALA A 18 -9.93 16.01 -12.37
N GLY A 19 -10.78 15.67 -13.35
CA GLY A 19 -12.17 15.27 -13.10
C GLY A 19 -12.35 13.92 -12.42
N GLU A 20 -11.34 13.04 -12.44
CA GLU A 20 -11.35 11.73 -11.78
C GLU A 20 -10.79 11.76 -10.36
N VAL A 21 -10.16 12.87 -9.96
CA VAL A 21 -9.63 13.07 -8.62
C VAL A 21 -10.69 12.82 -7.53
N PRO A 22 -11.94 13.31 -7.63
CA PRO A 22 -12.98 12.98 -6.64
C PRO A 22 -13.26 11.48 -6.51
N ALA A 23 -13.18 10.72 -7.62
CA ALA A 23 -13.36 9.27 -7.59
C ALA A 23 -12.21 8.56 -6.87
N LEU A 24 -10.97 9.07 -7.00
CA LEU A 24 -9.84 8.62 -6.18
C LEU A 24 -10.12 8.82 -4.69
N TYR A 25 -10.54 10.03 -4.28
CA TYR A 25 -10.88 10.30 -2.87
C TYR A 25 -12.03 9.42 -2.34
N ALA A 26 -13.00 9.09 -3.19
CA ALA A 26 -14.12 8.23 -2.81
C ALA A 26 -13.69 6.76 -2.66
N ARG A 27 -12.72 6.31 -3.46
CA ARG A 27 -12.18 4.95 -3.42
C ARG A 27 -11.23 4.72 -2.25
N GLU A 28 -10.34 5.68 -1.98
CA GLU A 28 -9.30 5.61 -0.95
C GLU A 28 -9.76 6.25 0.37
N GLU A 29 -11.02 6.01 0.73
CA GLU A 29 -11.73 6.78 1.75
C GLU A 29 -11.30 6.49 3.18
N GLU A 30 -10.53 5.42 3.39
CA GLU A 30 -9.86 5.08 4.63
C GLU A 30 -8.53 5.84 4.82
N PHE A 31 -7.94 6.35 3.74
CA PHE A 31 -6.63 6.99 3.74
C PHE A 31 -6.70 8.52 3.84
N PHE A 32 -5.57 9.14 4.20
CA PHE A 32 -5.34 10.55 3.92
C PHE A 32 -4.64 10.72 2.58
N ILE A 33 -5.15 11.62 1.74
CA ILE A 33 -4.43 12.01 0.53
C ILE A 33 -3.56 13.21 0.88
N VAL A 34 -2.24 13.00 0.86
CA VAL A 34 -1.24 14.01 1.16
C VAL A 34 -0.47 14.39 -0.10
N ARG A 35 0.04 15.62 -0.13
CA ARG A 35 0.93 16.10 -1.20
C ARG A 35 2.37 15.83 -0.78
N ALA A 36 3.14 15.18 -1.66
CA ALA A 36 4.56 14.91 -1.44
C ALA A 36 5.39 15.40 -2.64
N PRO A 37 6.56 16.03 -2.41
CA PRO A 37 7.49 16.31 -3.49
C PRO A 37 8.00 15.00 -4.11
N VAL A 38 8.19 14.98 -5.42
CA VAL A 38 8.66 13.82 -6.16
C VAL A 38 9.91 14.20 -6.93
N GLN A 39 10.90 13.32 -6.90
CA GLN A 39 12.15 13.47 -7.64
C GLN A 39 12.27 12.28 -8.60
N SER A 40 12.73 12.55 -9.82
CA SER A 40 13.06 11.49 -10.78
C SER A 40 14.35 10.75 -10.36
N LEU A 41 14.55 9.55 -10.90
CA LEU A 41 15.71 8.71 -10.54
C LEU A 41 17.07 9.33 -10.89
N ASP A 42 17.12 10.17 -11.92
CA ASP A 42 18.31 10.96 -12.30
C ASP A 42 18.50 12.22 -11.44
N GLY A 43 17.64 12.42 -10.44
CA GLY A 43 17.73 13.50 -9.47
C GLY A 43 17.03 14.79 -9.90
N GLY A 44 16.30 14.79 -11.02
CA GLY A 44 15.49 15.93 -11.47
C GLY A 44 14.22 16.13 -10.65
N ASP A 45 13.70 17.36 -10.63
CA ASP A 45 12.40 17.65 -10.03
C ASP A 45 11.28 17.05 -10.90
N ALA A 46 10.44 16.22 -10.29
CA ALA A 46 9.27 15.62 -10.92
C ALA A 46 7.95 16.23 -10.38
N GLY A 47 8.02 17.29 -9.59
CA GLY A 47 6.89 18.06 -9.10
C GLY A 47 6.30 17.51 -7.79
N THR A 48 4.97 17.57 -7.68
CA THR A 48 4.24 17.14 -6.47
C THR A 48 3.22 16.07 -6.80
N GLY A 49 3.35 14.92 -6.15
CA GLY A 49 2.42 13.80 -6.24
C GLY A 49 1.36 13.83 -5.13
N LEU A 50 0.28 13.10 -5.35
CA LEU A 50 -0.69 12.74 -4.32
C LEU A 50 -0.40 11.32 -3.83
N VAL A 51 -0.31 11.13 -2.53
CA VAL A 51 0.01 9.84 -1.90
C VAL A 51 -1.06 9.51 -0.86
N CYS A 52 -1.50 8.25 -0.84
CA CYS A 52 -2.33 7.71 0.23
C CYS A 52 -1.45 7.42 1.46
N ALA A 53 -1.68 8.15 2.54
CA ALA A 53 -1.03 7.98 3.83
C ALA A 53 -1.98 7.33 4.83
N ALA A 54 -1.40 6.61 5.79
CA ALA A 54 -2.14 6.00 6.89
C ALA A 54 -2.95 7.04 7.67
N SER A 55 -4.06 6.59 8.22
CA SER A 55 -4.97 7.34 9.10
C SER A 55 -5.10 6.60 10.43
N THR A 56 -6.06 7.02 11.26
CA THR A 56 -6.52 6.30 12.45
C THR A 56 -8.02 6.09 12.38
N ASP A 57 -8.56 5.17 13.16
CA ASP A 57 -10.01 4.97 13.26
C ASP A 57 -10.71 6.22 13.78
N ALA A 58 -10.11 6.90 14.75
CA ALA A 58 -10.62 8.16 15.29
C ALA A 58 -10.73 9.24 14.20
N GLU A 59 -9.68 9.40 13.38
CA GLU A 59 -9.68 10.35 12.27
C GLU A 59 -10.67 9.97 11.17
N TYR A 60 -10.77 8.68 10.85
CA TYR A 60 -11.77 8.17 9.91
C TYR A 60 -13.19 8.51 10.38
N LEU A 61 -13.50 8.20 11.64
CA LEU A 61 -14.81 8.45 12.23
C LEU A 61 -15.13 9.95 12.32
N ALA A 62 -14.15 10.79 12.61
CA ALA A 62 -14.33 12.24 12.60
C ALA A 62 -14.67 12.78 11.19
N ARG A 63 -14.09 12.21 10.14
CA ARG A 63 -14.28 12.64 8.75
C ARG A 63 -15.54 12.06 8.09
N ARG A 64 -15.81 10.78 8.32
CA ARG A 64 -16.84 9.99 7.60
C ARG A 64 -18.05 9.65 8.46
N GLY A 65 -17.89 9.70 9.78
CA GLY A 65 -18.94 9.42 10.73
C GLY A 65 -19.13 7.93 11.03
N ARG A 66 -19.75 7.64 12.17
CA ARG A 66 -20.05 6.27 12.62
C ARG A 66 -20.95 5.51 11.64
N ALA A 67 -21.92 6.17 11.03
CA ALA A 67 -22.84 5.51 10.09
C ALA A 67 -22.12 4.95 8.84
N ALA A 68 -21.11 5.65 8.32
CA ALA A 68 -20.30 5.17 7.22
C ALA A 68 -19.46 3.95 7.64
N PHE A 69 -18.82 4.03 8.80
CA PHE A 69 -18.08 2.91 9.38
C PHE A 69 -18.96 1.67 9.54
N ASP A 70 -20.15 1.84 10.10
CA ASP A 70 -21.05 0.72 10.40
C ASP A 70 -21.51 0.03 9.12
N SER A 71 -21.81 0.80 8.08
CA SER A 71 -22.25 0.30 6.78
C SER A 71 -21.14 -0.39 5.98
N LEU A 72 -19.92 0.16 5.99
CA LEU A 72 -18.82 -0.29 5.12
C LEU A 72 -17.92 -1.33 5.78
N TYR A 73 -17.84 -1.35 7.12
CA TYR A 73 -16.89 -2.17 7.86
C TYR A 73 -17.58 -3.02 8.93
N ALA A 74 -18.37 -2.42 9.82
CA ALA A 74 -18.98 -3.19 10.92
C ALA A 74 -19.99 -4.24 10.43
N ALA A 75 -20.70 -3.95 9.34
CA ALA A 75 -21.58 -4.92 8.66
C ALA A 75 -20.84 -6.18 8.18
N HIS A 76 -19.51 -6.09 8.00
CA HIS A 76 -18.62 -7.19 7.64
C HIS A 76 -17.85 -7.77 8.83
N GLY A 77 -18.24 -7.42 10.06
CA GLY A 77 -17.65 -7.92 11.31
C GLY A 77 -16.37 -7.20 11.74
N LEU A 78 -16.03 -6.07 11.11
CA LEU A 78 -14.84 -5.30 11.46
C LEU A 78 -15.13 -4.32 12.60
N THR A 79 -14.29 -4.33 13.63
CA THR A 79 -14.37 -3.38 14.74
C THR A 79 -13.36 -2.25 14.61
N THR A 80 -12.40 -2.37 13.68
CA THR A 80 -11.35 -1.38 13.41
C THR A 80 -10.92 -1.42 11.94
N ILE A 81 -10.40 -0.30 11.42
CA ILE A 81 -9.73 -0.23 10.11
C ILE A 81 -8.22 -0.26 10.28
N TRP A 82 -7.69 0.57 11.18
CA TRP A 82 -6.26 0.86 11.33
C TRP A 82 -5.63 0.32 12.63
N GLU A 83 -6.41 0.15 13.69
CA GLU A 83 -5.93 -0.11 15.06
C GLU A 83 -5.93 -1.60 15.39
N TRP A 84 -5.37 -2.41 14.48
CA TRP A 84 -5.32 -3.86 14.67
C TRP A 84 -4.23 -4.28 15.67
N GLU A 85 -4.61 -5.05 16.67
CA GLU A 85 -3.71 -5.60 17.69
C GLU A 85 -3.08 -6.96 17.30
N GLY A 86 -3.35 -7.44 16.09
CA GLY A 86 -2.94 -8.77 15.60
C GLY A 86 -1.84 -8.75 14.53
N ARG A 87 -1.35 -9.95 14.20
CA ARG A 87 -0.41 -10.14 13.08
C ARG A 87 -1.15 -10.04 11.76
N ILE A 88 -1.17 -8.85 11.16
CA ILE A 88 -1.70 -8.69 9.80
C ILE A 88 -0.56 -8.90 8.82
N LEU A 89 -0.65 -10.00 8.08
CA LEU A 89 0.25 -10.28 6.97
C LEU A 89 -0.43 -9.90 5.67
N PRO A 90 0.33 -9.44 4.66
CA PRO A 90 -0.23 -9.24 3.33
C PRO A 90 -0.74 -10.57 2.79
N CYS A 91 -1.85 -10.53 2.05
CA CYS A 91 -2.32 -11.69 1.31
C CYS A 91 -1.19 -12.20 0.40
N ARG A 92 -0.92 -13.51 0.43
CA ARG A 92 0.20 -14.15 -0.28
C ARG A 92 0.18 -13.85 -1.78
N ALA A 93 -0.98 -14.01 -2.41
CA ALA A 93 -1.15 -13.76 -3.84
C ALA A 93 -0.92 -12.28 -4.20
N TYR A 94 -1.35 -11.36 -3.33
CA TYR A 94 -1.12 -9.93 -3.51
C TYR A 94 0.35 -9.56 -3.32
N LEU A 95 0.99 -10.07 -2.26
CA LEU A 95 2.41 -9.85 -2.03
C LEU A 95 3.26 -10.35 -3.21
N ARG A 96 2.99 -11.57 -3.69
CA ARG A 96 3.64 -12.11 -4.89
C ARG A 96 3.46 -11.19 -6.10
N HIS A 97 2.25 -10.69 -6.33
CA HIS A 97 1.98 -9.76 -7.43
C HIS A 97 2.83 -8.49 -7.33
N CYS A 98 2.90 -7.86 -6.15
CA CYS A 98 3.73 -6.68 -5.92
C CYS A 98 5.22 -6.95 -6.14
N VAL A 99 5.73 -8.09 -5.64
CA VAL A 99 7.13 -8.49 -5.82
C VAL A 99 7.46 -8.68 -7.30
N LEU A 100 6.60 -9.36 -8.07
CA LEU A 100 6.80 -9.56 -9.50
C LEU A 100 6.76 -8.24 -10.27
N ALA A 101 5.82 -7.35 -9.93
CA ALA A 101 5.72 -6.03 -10.54
C ALA A 101 6.98 -5.18 -10.25
N ALA A 102 7.51 -5.22 -9.03
CA ALA A 102 8.76 -4.53 -8.68
C ALA A 102 9.96 -5.10 -9.44
N ARG A 103 10.12 -6.42 -9.49
CA ARG A 103 11.18 -7.12 -10.24
C ARG A 103 11.18 -6.81 -11.73
N LYS A 104 10.00 -6.67 -12.33
CA LYS A 104 9.83 -6.32 -13.74
C LYS A 104 10.29 -4.89 -14.06
N GLN A 105 10.25 -3.98 -13.09
CA GLN A 105 10.71 -2.59 -13.26
C GLN A 105 12.23 -2.45 -13.17
N GLY A 106 12.93 -3.43 -12.60
CA GLY A 106 14.39 -3.47 -12.55
C GLY A 106 14.93 -3.87 -11.17
N ALA A 107 16.23 -4.19 -11.11
CA ALA A 107 16.87 -4.70 -9.90
C ALA A 107 16.84 -3.68 -8.75
N GLU A 108 17.07 -2.40 -9.02
CA GLU A 108 17.07 -1.33 -8.01
C GLU A 108 15.68 -1.14 -7.37
N VAL A 109 14.62 -1.16 -8.19
CA VAL A 109 13.24 -1.06 -7.71
C VAL A 109 12.86 -2.28 -6.87
N ALA A 110 13.26 -3.48 -7.32
CA ALA A 110 13.04 -4.72 -6.58
C ALA A 110 13.76 -4.71 -5.23
N GLU A 111 15.03 -4.33 -5.21
CA GLU A 111 15.84 -4.25 -3.99
C GLU A 111 15.24 -3.25 -3.00
N SER A 112 14.83 -2.08 -3.48
CA SER A 112 14.17 -1.08 -2.65
C SER A 112 12.83 -1.59 -2.10
N PHE A 113 11.98 -2.19 -2.93
CA PHE A 113 10.70 -2.74 -2.47
C PHE A 113 10.90 -3.86 -1.43
N GLU A 114 11.77 -4.84 -1.72
CA GLU A 114 11.95 -6.01 -0.85
C GLU A 114 12.63 -5.65 0.48
N ASN A 115 13.55 -4.68 0.50
CA ASN A 115 14.32 -4.33 1.70
C ASN A 115 13.77 -3.11 2.46
N ASN A 116 13.00 -2.23 1.81
CA ASN A 116 12.43 -1.01 2.40
C ASN A 116 10.91 -1.05 2.49
N THR A 117 10.31 -2.24 2.47
CA THR A 117 8.90 -2.45 2.84
C THR A 117 8.86 -3.39 4.04
N TRP A 118 8.16 -2.98 5.09
CA TRP A 118 8.04 -3.72 6.34
C TRP A 118 6.65 -4.31 6.52
N LEU A 119 6.59 -5.42 7.24
CA LEU A 119 5.34 -6.01 7.71
C LEU A 119 4.75 -5.18 8.86
N TRP A 120 3.59 -5.62 9.38
CA TRP A 120 2.87 -4.96 10.47
C TRP A 120 3.73 -4.68 11.72
N ASP A 121 4.78 -5.48 11.97
CA ASP A 121 5.68 -5.34 13.12
C ASP A 121 6.73 -4.23 12.95
N ARG A 122 6.76 -3.55 11.80
CA ARG A 122 7.73 -2.52 11.42
C ARG A 122 9.19 -2.95 11.55
N THR A 123 9.45 -4.26 11.57
CA THR A 123 10.78 -4.82 11.82
C THR A 123 11.15 -5.83 10.74
N THR A 124 10.22 -6.70 10.37
CA THR A 124 10.43 -7.72 9.35
C THR A 124 10.25 -7.11 7.96
N THR A 125 11.27 -7.19 7.10
CA THR A 125 11.16 -6.73 5.71
C THR A 125 10.46 -7.76 4.83
N VAL A 126 9.97 -7.32 3.65
CA VAL A 126 9.44 -8.24 2.64
C VAL A 126 10.48 -9.29 2.24
N ALA A 127 11.74 -8.92 2.05
CA ALA A 127 12.82 -9.86 1.74
C ALA A 127 12.97 -10.96 2.80
N GLN A 128 12.97 -10.59 4.09
CA GLN A 128 13.06 -11.54 5.19
C GLN A 128 11.82 -12.45 5.25
N HIS A 129 10.64 -11.90 4.97
CA HIS A 129 9.40 -12.67 4.93
C HIS A 129 9.40 -13.72 3.81
N LEU A 130 9.83 -13.34 2.60
CA LEU A 130 9.95 -14.25 1.46
C LEU A 130 11.03 -15.32 1.69
N ALA A 131 12.13 -14.97 2.36
CA ALA A 131 13.18 -15.95 2.71
C ALA A 131 12.69 -16.96 3.75
N ALA A 132 11.86 -16.53 4.71
CA ALA A 132 11.27 -17.40 5.72
C ALA A 132 10.19 -18.32 5.15
N ASP A 133 9.46 -17.88 4.12
CA ASP A 133 8.46 -18.69 3.42
C ASP A 133 8.50 -18.48 1.90
N PRO A 134 9.40 -19.18 1.18
CA PRO A 134 9.54 -19.05 -0.27
C PRO A 134 8.29 -19.48 -1.05
N SER A 135 7.41 -20.28 -0.46
CA SER A 135 6.19 -20.78 -1.13
C SER A 135 5.22 -19.64 -1.49
N ILE A 136 5.38 -18.45 -0.90
CA ILE A 136 4.61 -17.24 -1.28
C ILE A 136 4.76 -16.95 -2.78
N MET A 137 5.95 -17.20 -3.35
CA MET A 137 6.21 -16.94 -4.76
C MET A 137 5.57 -17.97 -5.70
N GLU A 138 5.05 -19.07 -5.16
CA GLU A 138 4.33 -20.12 -5.88
C GLU A 138 2.81 -19.91 -5.84
N GLU A 139 2.32 -18.97 -5.02
CA GLU A 139 0.89 -18.71 -4.85
C GLU A 139 0.24 -18.28 -6.16
N LEU A 140 -0.88 -18.90 -6.51
CA LEU A 140 -1.66 -18.51 -7.68
C LEU A 140 -2.78 -17.55 -7.24
N PRO A 141 -3.01 -16.44 -7.96
CA PRO A 141 -4.18 -15.64 -7.71
C PRO A 141 -5.45 -16.48 -7.95
N PRO A 142 -6.56 -16.17 -7.25
CA PRO A 142 -7.86 -16.72 -7.59
C PRO A 142 -8.14 -16.54 -9.09
N PRO A 143 -8.83 -17.47 -9.77
CA PRO A 143 -9.06 -17.40 -11.23
C PRO A 143 -9.62 -16.05 -11.69
N GLU A 144 -10.51 -15.46 -10.90
CA GLU A 144 -11.14 -14.15 -11.15
C GLU A 144 -10.14 -12.98 -11.17
N LEU A 145 -9.00 -13.13 -10.49
CA LEU A 145 -7.94 -12.13 -10.39
C LEU A 145 -6.72 -12.46 -11.24
N ALA A 146 -6.70 -13.61 -11.94
CA ALA A 146 -5.53 -14.09 -12.68
C ALA A 146 -5.01 -13.09 -13.72
N ALA A 147 -5.91 -12.41 -14.44
CA ALA A 147 -5.54 -11.39 -15.42
C ALA A 147 -4.98 -10.09 -14.79
N ARG A 148 -5.31 -9.82 -13.53
CA ARG A 148 -4.85 -8.62 -12.81
C ARG A 148 -3.56 -8.87 -12.05
N TYR A 149 -3.38 -10.07 -11.51
CA TYR A 149 -2.26 -10.43 -10.64
C TYR A 149 -1.16 -11.25 -11.36
N SER A 150 -0.98 -11.04 -12.67
CA SER A 150 0.00 -11.77 -13.47
C SER A 150 1.46 -11.31 -13.28
N GLY A 151 1.68 -10.10 -12.75
CA GLY A 151 3.01 -9.48 -12.70
C GLY A 151 3.47 -8.91 -14.05
#